data_AF-A0A519LRS1-F1
#
_entry.id   AF-A0A519LRS1-F1
#
_cell.length_a   1.000
_cell.length_b   1.000
_cell.length_c   1.000
_cell.angle_alpha   90.00
_cell.angle_beta   90.00
_cell.angle_gamma   90.00
#
_symmetry.space_group_name_H-M   'P 1'
#
loop_
_entity.id
_entity.type
_entity.pdbx_description
1 polymer ?
#
loop_
_entity_poly.entity_id
_entity_poly.type
_entity_poly.pdbx_seq_one_letter_code
_entity_poly.pdbx_strand_id
1 'polypeptide(L)' 'GQLDTQVFWQIHRSTLVRASCITTVTRDEAGKLHLELAGRPEKLPVSRLYAHLFKAM' A
#
# COMPACT_ATOMS: atom_id res chain seq x y z
N GLY A 1 -3.12 -5.01 -21.52
CA GLY A 1 -4.19 -5.24 -20.53
C GLY A 1 -3.96 -4.34 -19.34
N GLN A 2 -5.01 -3.72 -18.81
CA GLN A 2 -4.93 -2.88 -17.62
C GLN A 2 -5.26 -3.75 -16.39
N LEU A 3 -4.53 -3.57 -15.29
CA LEU A 3 -4.86 -4.22 -14.02
C LEU A 3 -6.09 -3.55 -13.40
N ASP A 4 -6.99 -4.36 -12.84
CA ASP A 4 -8.16 -3.85 -12.11
C ASP A 4 -7.71 -3.04 -10.89
N THR A 5 -8.08 -1.77 -10.86
CA THR A 5 -7.70 -0.82 -9.80
C THR A 5 -8.41 -1.10 -8.47
N GLN A 6 -9.48 -1.90 -8.47
CA GLN A 6 -10.12 -2.38 -7.24
C GLN A 6 -9.30 -3.50 -6.59
N VAL A 7 -8.59 -4.30 -7.40
CA VAL A 7 -7.76 -5.42 -6.95
C VAL A 7 -6.32 -4.99 -6.67
N PHE A 8 -5.77 -4.13 -7.53
CA PHE A 8 -4.39 -3.65 -7.46
C PHE A 8 -4.36 -2.17 -7.11
N TRP A 9 -3.82 -1.87 -5.94
CA TRP A 9 -3.72 -0.51 -5.45
C TRP A 9 -2.34 0.05 -5.76
N GLN A 10 -2.32 1.23 -6.38
CA GLN A 10 -1.08 1.95 -6.61
C GLN A 10 -0.66 2.63 -5.30
N ILE A 11 0.56 2.36 -4.84
CA ILE A 11 1.09 2.89 -3.57
C ILE A 11 2.28 3.84 -3.79
N HIS A 12 2.87 3.77 -4.98
CA HIS A 12 3.89 4.68 -5.49
C HIS A 12 3.75 4.79 -7.01
N ARG A 13 4.32 5.82 -7.64
CA ARG A 13 4.21 6.01 -9.11
C ARG A 13 4.65 4.78 -9.93
N SER A 14 5.53 3.95 -9.36
CA SER A 14 6.12 2.76 -9.99
C SER A 14 5.75 1.45 -9.27
N THR A 15 4.75 1.47 -8.38
CA THR A 15 4.45 0.31 -7.53
C THR A 15 2.95 0.10 -7.36
N LEU A 16 2.49 -1.08 -7.76
CA LEU A 16 1.15 -1.61 -7.52
C LEU A 16 1.26 -2.83 -6.61
N VAL A 17 0.35 -2.95 -5.65
CA VAL A 17 0.22 -4.12 -4.77
C VAL A 17 -1.16 -4.69 -4.89
N ARG A 18 -1.31 -6.01 -4.72
CA ARG A 18 -2.63 -6.62 -4.59
C ARG A 18 -3.20 -6.29 -3.21
N ALA A 19 -4.37 -5.65 -3.16
CA ALA A 19 -4.98 -5.20 -1.90
C ALA A 19 -5.19 -6.34 -0.90
N SER A 20 -5.62 -7.50 -1.39
CA SER A 20 -5.85 -8.69 -0.55
C SER A 20 -4.59 -9.30 0.06
N CYS A 21 -3.40 -8.87 -0.37
CA CYS A 21 -2.13 -9.34 0.20
C CYS A 21 -1.60 -8.40 1.30
N ILE A 22 -2.25 -7.26 1.56
CA ILE A 22 -1.85 -6.32 2.59
C ILE A 22 -2.24 -6.91 3.95
N THR A 23 -1.26 -7.15 4.81
CA THR A 23 -1.48 -7.70 6.16
C THR A 23 -1.55 -6.61 7.21
N THR A 24 -0.71 -5.57 7.05
CA THR A 24 -0.58 -4.50 8.03
C THR A 24 -0.40 -3.17 7.30
N VAL A 25 -1.08 -2.13 7.80
CA VAL A 25 -0.77 -0.73 7.49
C VAL A 25 -0.32 -0.06 8.77
N THR A 26 0.88 0.50 8.77
CA THR A 26 1.42 1.21 9.93
C THR A 26 1.67 2.66 9.60
N ARG A 27 1.48 3.54 10.59
CA ARG A 27 1.88 4.95 10.53
C ARG A 27 3.09 5.14 11.43
N ASP A 28 4.17 5.66 10.88
CA ASP A 28 5.35 6.01 11.69
C ASP A 28 5.18 7.35 12.41
N GLU A 29 6.15 7.70 13.25
CA GLU A 29 6.15 8.94 14.04
C GLU A 29 6.17 10.21 13.16
N ALA A 30 6.70 10.12 11.93
CA ALA A 30 6.68 11.21 10.95
C ALA A 30 5.35 11.27 10.16
N GLY A 31 4.40 10.40 10.48
CA GLY A 31 3.10 10.31 9.83
C GLY A 31 3.11 9.61 8.47
N LYS A 32 4.22 8.99 8.05
CA LYS A 32 4.28 8.22 6.80
C LYS A 32 3.64 6.85 6.99
N LEU A 33 3.02 6.36 5.92
CA LEU A 33 2.41 5.03 5.92
C LEU A 33 3.38 3.99 5.34
N HIS A 34 3.41 2.81 5.93
CA HIS A 34 4.15 1.65 5.46
C HIS A 34 3.23 0.43 5.41
N LEU A 35 3.38 -0.38 4.36
CA LEU A 35 2.64 -1.63 4.17
C LEU A 35 3.53 -2.83 4.44
N GLU A 36 2.94 -3.84 5.06
CA GLU A 36 3.47 -5.20 5.10
C GLU A 36 2.59 -6.09 4.22
N LEU A 37 3.21 -7.00 3.48
CA LEU A 37 2.52 -7.90 2.56
C LEU A 37 2.72 -9.36 2.99
N ALA A 38 1.68 -10.17 2.82
CA ALA A 38 1.74 -11.61 3.05
C ALA A 38 2.86 -12.25 2.21
N GLY A 39 3.73 -13.02 2.88
CA GLY A 39 4.83 -13.73 2.22
C GLY A 39 6.00 -12.84 1.77
N ARG A 40 6.07 -11.58 2.22
CA ARG A 40 7.20 -10.69 1.95
C ARG A 40 7.78 -10.08 3.22
N PRO A 41 9.11 -10.06 3.36
CA PRO A 41 9.75 -9.50 4.54
C PRO A 41 9.88 -7.97 4.49
N GLU A 42 9.86 -7.36 3.29
CA GLU A 42 10.01 -5.91 3.17
C GLU A 42 8.78 -5.11 3.62
N LYS A 43 9.02 -3.97 4.28
CA LYS A 43 8.01 -2.92 4.47
C LYS A 43 8.06 -1.96 3.29
N LEU A 44 6.91 -1.69 2.68
CA LEU A 44 6.80 -0.83 1.51
C LEU A 44 6.27 0.55 1.91
N PRO A 45 7.00 1.65 1.65
CA PRO A 45 6.50 2.99 1.93
C PRO A 45 5.36 3.35 0.97
N VAL A 46 4.32 3.98 1.49
CA VAL A 46 3.22 4.52 0.68
C VAL A 46 3.48 6.00 0.42
N SER A 47 3.43 6.40 -0.85
CA SER A 47 3.50 7.81 -1.22
C SER A 47 2.29 8.58 -0.70
N ARG A 48 2.49 9.82 -0.26
CA ARG A 48 1.43 10.70 0.23
C ARG A 48 0.27 10.87 -0.75
N LEU A 49 0.53 10.80 -2.06
CA LEU A 49 -0.48 10.87 -3.11
C LEU A 49 -1.54 9.75 -2.97
N TYR A 50 -1.12 8.55 -2.59
CA TYR A 50 -1.97 7.34 -2.52
C TYR A 50 -2.41 7.00 -1.09
N ALA A 51 -1.95 7.74 -0.08
CA ALA A 51 -2.30 7.50 1.32
C ALA A 51 -3.81 7.51 1.60
N HIS A 52 -4.60 8.16 0.74
CA HIS A 52 -6.06 8.21 0.85
C HIS A 52 -6.74 6.84 0.70
N LEU A 53 -6.09 5.88 0.03
CA LEU A 53 -6.60 4.52 -0.14
C LEU A 53 -6.72 3.76 1.19
N PHE A 54 -6.02 4.21 2.23
CA PHE A 54 -5.89 3.53 3.52
C PHE A 54 -6.66 4.20 4.66
N LYS A 55 -7.53 5.17 4.37
CA LYS A 55 -8.27 5.93 5.41
C LYS A 55 -9.37 5.14 6.12
N ALA A 56 -9.80 4.02 5.55
CA ALA A 56 -10.91 3.20 6.05
C ALA A 56 -10.44 1.86 6.67
N MET A 57 -9.12 1.66 6.79
CA MET A 57 -8.51 0.50 7.45
C MET A 57 -8.16 0.81 8.90
#